data_AF-H8FUZ5-F1
#
_entry.id   AF-H8FUZ5-F1
#
_cell.length_a   1.000
_cell.length_b   1.000
_cell.length_c   1.000
_cell.angle_alpha   90.00
_cell.angle_beta   90.00
_cell.angle_gamma   90.00
#
_symmetry.space_group_name_H-M   'P 1'
#
loop_
_entity.id
_entity.type
_entity.pdbx_description
1 polymer ?
#
loop_
_entity_poly.entity_id
_entity_poly.type
_entity_poly.pdbx_seq_one_letter_code
_entity_poly.pdbx_strand_id
1 'polypeptide(L)' 'MYVKPQAGRSVPDPERGGLLPPQGAIVPDTQYWLRRLGDNDVIAADPDVQAAKSASVKETK' A
#
# COMPACT_ATOMS: atom_id res chain seq x y z
N MET A 1 9.65 -3.29 4.10
CA MET A 1 8.65 -2.61 4.96
C MET A 1 7.24 -2.91 4.48
N TYR A 2 6.23 -2.97 5.36
CA TYR A 2 4.83 -3.11 4.94
C TYR A 2 4.17 -1.73 4.91
N VAL A 3 3.61 -1.36 3.75
CA VAL A 3 2.92 -0.08 3.56
C VAL A 3 1.56 -0.29 2.94
N LYS A 4 0.61 0.56 3.30
CA LYS A 4 -0.68 0.65 2.63
C LYS A 4 -0.88 2.02 2.01
N PRO A 5 -1.56 2.11 0.85
CA PRO A 5 -1.92 3.40 0.30
C PRO A 5 -2.97 4.06 1.19
N GLN A 6 -2.95 5.39 1.24
CA GLN A 6 -4.01 6.13 1.92
C GLN A 6 -5.35 5.90 1.19
N ALA A 7 -6.47 5.91 1.92
CA ALA A 7 -7.79 5.75 1.31
C ALA A 7 -8.02 6.83 0.23
N GLY A 8 -8.37 6.41 -0.98
CA GLY A 8 -8.54 7.31 -2.13
C GLY A 8 -7.26 7.66 -2.88
N ARG A 9 -6.08 7.16 -2.46
CA ARG A 9 -4.82 7.28 -3.21
C ARG A 9 -4.54 6.02 -4.03
N SER A 10 -4.12 6.22 -5.27
CA SER A 10 -3.59 5.16 -6.14
C SER A 10 -2.08 5.32 -6.24
N VAL A 11 -1.36 4.44 -5.56
CA VAL A 11 0.11 4.50 -5.43
C VAL A 11 0.70 3.43 -6.34
N PRO A 12 1.40 3.79 -7.43
CA PRO A 12 2.05 2.79 -8.26
C PRO A 12 3.16 2.07 -7.50
N ASP A 13 3.29 0.77 -7.73
CA ASP A 13 4.36 -0.08 -7.27
C ASP A 13 5.34 -0.29 -8.44
N PRO A 14 6.55 0.32 -8.39
CA PRO A 14 7.51 0.25 -9.48
C PRO A 14 8.15 -1.13 -9.64
N GLU A 15 8.18 -1.94 -8.58
CA GLU A 15 8.86 -3.24 -8.57
C GLU A 15 7.95 -4.34 -9.13
N ARG A 16 6.69 -4.36 -8.69
CA ARG A 16 5.69 -5.34 -9.14
C ARG A 16 5.04 -4.96 -10.46
N GLY A 17 5.14 -3.69 -10.86
CA GLY A 17 4.46 -3.17 -12.04
C GLY A 17 2.94 -3.19 -11.83
N GLY A 18 2.41 -2.18 -11.14
CA GLY A 18 0.97 -2.09 -10.89
C GLY A 18 0.62 -1.02 -9.88
N LEU A 19 -0.60 -1.07 -9.35
CA LEU A 19 -1.02 -0.25 -8.21
C LEU A 19 -0.88 -1.04 -6.91
N LEU A 20 -0.41 -0.37 -5.86
CA LEU A 20 -0.36 -0.91 -4.52
C LEU A 20 -1.80 -1.25 -4.08
N PRO A 21 -2.06 -2.49 -3.62
CA PRO A 21 -3.38 -2.89 -3.16
C PRO A 21 -3.82 -1.99 -1.98
N PRO A 22 -5.13 -1.68 -1.85
CA PRO A 22 -5.63 -0.92 -0.70
C PRO A 22 -5.39 -1.61 0.66
N GLN A 23 -5.14 -2.92 0.62
CA GLN A 23 -4.70 -3.75 1.74
C GLN A 23 -3.31 -3.36 2.27
N GLY A 24 -2.50 -2.75 1.42
CA GLY A 24 -1.06 -2.67 1.56
C GLY A 24 -0.32 -3.92 1.11
N ALA A 25 0.99 -3.78 0.98
CA ALA A 25 1.89 -4.86 0.61
C ALA A 25 3.26 -4.69 1.27
N ILE A 26 4.01 -5.79 1.30
CA ILE A 26 5.42 -5.77 1.66
C ILE A 26 6.19 -5.21 0.45
N VAL A 27 6.86 -4.10 0.66
CA VAL A 27 7.67 -3.39 -0.33
C VAL A 27 9.11 -3.24 0.16
N PRO A 28 10.10 -3.13 -0.73
CA PRO A 28 11.47 -2.86 -0.31
C PRO A 28 11.59 -1.45 0.30
N ASP A 29 12.52 -1.26 1.23
CA ASP A 29 12.84 0.02 1.88
C ASP A 29 13.64 0.95 0.95
N THR A 30 13.06 1.30 -0.19
CA THR A 30 13.70 2.20 -1.15
C THR A 30 13.33 3.66 -0.92
N GLN A 31 14.14 4.58 -1.47
CA GLN A 31 13.88 6.02 -1.45
C GLN A 31 12.49 6.38 -1.97
N TYR A 32 11.96 5.60 -2.93
CA TYR A 32 10.61 5.78 -3.47
C TYR A 32 9.54 5.69 -2.37
N TRP A 33 9.59 4.61 -1.58
CA TRP A 33 8.59 4.35 -0.55
C TRP A 33 8.75 5.26 0.66
N LEU A 34 9.99 5.61 1.02
CA LEU A 34 10.26 6.61 2.05
C LEU A 34 9.68 7.98 1.67
N ARG A 35 9.79 8.37 0.40
CA ARG A 35 9.19 9.62 -0.09
C ARG A 35 7.67 9.58 -0.03
N ARG A 36 7.06 8.47 -0.44
CA ARG A 36 5.60 8.25 -0.35
C ARG A 36 5.08 8.26 1.08
N LEU A 37 5.88 7.79 2.05
CA LEU A 37 5.55 7.92 3.48
C LEU A 37 5.56 9.37 3.92
N GLY A 38 6.56 10.16 3.50
CA GLY A 38 6.65 11.60 3.80
C GLY A 38 5.51 12.41 3.17
N ASP A 39 5.14 12.10 1.93
CA ASP A 39 4.01 12.72 1.21
C ASP A 39 2.63 12.26 1.73
N ASN A 40 2.58 11.34 2.71
CA ASN A 40 1.36 10.70 3.21
C ASN A 40 0.54 9.96 2.13
N ASP A 41 1.15 9.63 1.00
CA ASP A 41 0.54 8.79 -0.04
C ASP A 41 0.38 7.34 0.44
N VAL A 42 1.34 6.88 1.23
CA VAL A 42 1.30 5.57 1.90
C VAL A 42 1.56 5.74 3.39
N ILE A 43 1.10 4.77 4.18
CA ILE A 43 1.39 4.69 5.61
C ILE A 43 2.00 3.34 5.95
N ALA A 44 3.04 3.36 6.79
CA ALA A 44 3.68 2.17 7.32
C ALA A 44 2.73 1.49 8.30
N ALA A 45 2.61 0.18 8.22
CA ALA A 45 1.73 -0.57 9.10
C ALA A 45 2.19 -2.02 9.21
N ASP A 46 1.87 -2.67 10.32
CA ASP A 46 2.34 -4.03 10.60
C ASP A 46 1.56 -5.09 9.81
N PRO A 47 2.27 -6.11 9.27
CA PRO A 47 1.63 -7.19 8.51
C PRO A 47 0.70 -8.06 9.36
N ASP A 48 0.95 -8.16 10.67
CA ASP A 48 0.19 -9.00 11.62
C ASP A 48 -1.25 -8.51 11.82
N VAL A 49 -1.48 -7.20 11.70
CA VAL A 49 -2.77 -6.58 12.02
C VAL A 49 -3.67 -6.42 10.79
N GLN A 50 -3.13 -6.53 9.58
CA GLN A 50 -3.82 -6.04 8.37
C GLN A 50 -4.36 -7.08 7.40
N ALA A 51 -4.01 -8.36 7.54
CA ALA A 51 -4.62 -9.43 6.76
C ALA A 51 -6.16 -9.52 6.95
N ALA A 52 -6.70 -8.97 8.05
CA ALA A 52 -8.11 -9.08 8.40
C ALA A 52 -9.05 -8.04 7.77
N LYS A 53 -8.56 -6.91 7.22
CA LYS A 53 -9.46 -5.78 6.84
C LYS A 53 -9.73 -5.58 5.36
N SER A 54 -9.12 -6.37 4.48
CA SER A 54 -9.05 -5.92 3.09
C SER A 54 -9.09 -7.11 2.10
N ALA A 55 -9.97 -8.08 2.34
CA ALA A 55 -10.44 -8.99 1.28
C ALA A 55 -11.68 -8.45 0.53
N SER A 56 -12.21 -7.28 0.88
CA SER A 56 -13.50 -6.81 0.35
C SER A 56 -13.43 -5.36 -0.18
N VAL A 57 -12.73 -5.14 -1.31
CA VAL A 57 -13.11 -4.09 -2.27
C VAL A 57 -12.50 -4.41 -3.65
N LYS A 58 -13.01 -5.44 -4.28
CA LYS A 58 -13.05 -5.50 -5.74
C LYS A 58 -14.45 -5.98 -6.10
N GLU A 59 -15.02 -5.30 -7.09
CA GLU A 59 -16.23 -5.68 -7.82
C GLU A 59 -17.57 -5.26 -7.21
N THR A 60 -18.14 -4.17 -7.74
CA THR A 60 -19.55 -4.22 -8.16
C THR A 60 -19.78 -3.26 -9.33
N LYS A 61 -20.32 -3.86 -10.38
CA LYS A 61 -20.71 -3.33 -11.68
C LYS A 61 -22.01 -2.53 -11.58
#